data_AF-A0A6N6MS13-F1
#
_entry.id   AF-A0A6N6MS13-F1
#
_cell.length_a   1.000
_cell.length_b   1.000
_cell.length_c   1.000
_cell.angle_alpha   90.00
_cell.angle_beta   90.00
_cell.angle_gamma   90.00
#
_symmetry.space_group_name_H-M   'P 1'
#
loop_
_entity.id
_entity.type
_entity.pdbx_description
1 polymer ?
#
loop_
_entity_poly.entity_id
_entity_poly.type
_entity_poly.pdbx_seq_one_letter_code
_entity_poly.pdbx_strand_id
1 'polypeptide(L)' 'MTKIQFYVPNDAFGILVSGLKQQFGEARAVVDLDYASLRHENYTLSYATDHGDKILALLDVTPSWQIPDQLQAYRRA' A
#
# COMPACT_ATOMS: atom_id res chain seq x y z
N MET A 1 6.34 13.74 -2.95
CA MET A 1 5.73 12.50 -2.42
C MET A 1 4.40 12.35 -3.12
N THR A 2 4.20 11.23 -3.82
CA THR A 2 3.05 10.97 -4.68
C THR A 2 2.05 10.12 -3.90
N LYS A 3 0.80 10.57 -3.88
CA LYS A 3 -0.29 9.83 -3.22
C LYS A 3 -1.03 8.98 -4.24
N ILE A 4 -1.23 7.71 -3.93
CA ILE A 4 -1.90 6.73 -4.78
C ILE A 4 -2.88 5.96 -3.90
N GLN A 5 -4.14 5.93 -4.33
CA GLN A 5 -5.17 5.16 -3.64
C GLN A 5 -5.40 3.84 -4.37
N PHE A 6 -5.51 2.77 -3.58
CA PHE A 6 -5.79 1.41 -4.05
C PHE A 6 -7.04 0.87 -3.36
N TYR A 7 -7.85 0.12 -4.11
CA TYR A 7 -8.87 -0.76 -3.55
C TYR A 7 -8.66 -2.15 -4.11
N VAL A 8 -7.98 -2.99 -3.33
CA VAL A 8 -7.41 -4.26 -3.76
C VAL A 8 -8.02 -5.41 -2.98
N PRO A 9 -8.18 -6.60 -3.59
CA PRO A 9 -8.37 -7.82 -2.81
C PRO A 9 -7.11 -8.16 -1.99
N ASN A 10 -7.29 -8.96 -0.92
CA ASN A 10 -6.24 -9.25 0.07
C ASN A 10 -4.97 -9.90 -0.54
N ASP A 11 -5.14 -10.77 -1.55
CA ASP A 11 -4.03 -11.39 -2.29
C ASP A 11 -3.19 -10.35 -3.05
N ALA A 12 -3.84 -9.41 -3.75
CA ALA A 12 -3.19 -8.31 -4.45
C ALA A 12 -2.55 -7.30 -3.49
N PHE A 13 -3.11 -7.12 -2.29
CA PHE A 13 -2.49 -6.30 -1.25
C PHE A 13 -1.12 -6.85 -0.82
N GLY A 14 -0.98 -8.18 -0.74
CA GLY A 14 0.31 -8.82 -0.47
C GLY A 14 1.39 -8.46 -1.51
N ILE A 15 0.99 -8.35 -2.79
CA ILE A 15 1.87 -7.94 -3.89
C ILE A 15 2.30 -6.48 -3.71
N LEU A 16 1.38 -5.60 -3.34
CA LEU A 16 1.68 -4.18 -3.05
C LEU A 16 2.72 -4.04 -1.95
N VAL A 17 2.50 -4.72 -0.82
CA VAL A 17 3.42 -4.70 0.32
C VAL A 17 4.78 -5.28 -0.07
N SER A 18 4.81 -6.40 -0.81
CA SER A 18 6.05 -7.07 -1.21
C SER A 18 6.88 -6.21 -2.16
N GLY A 19 6.24 -5.55 -3.15
CA GLY A 19 6.93 -4.66 -4.08
C GLY A 19 7.55 -3.45 -3.38
N LEU A 20 6.85 -2.85 -2.41
CA LEU A 20 7.40 -1.75 -1.61
C LEU A 20 8.60 -2.20 -0.77
N LYS A 21 8.52 -3.38 -0.15
CA LYS A 21 9.62 -3.96 0.63
C LYS A 21 10.82 -4.33 -0.24
N GLN A 22 10.61 -4.90 -1.42
CA GLN A 22 11.70 -5.24 -2.34
C GLN A 22 12.46 -4.01 -2.83
N GLN A 23 11.74 -2.90 -3.09
CA GLN A 23 12.37 -1.69 -3.61
C GLN A 23 13.01 -0.82 -2.52
N PHE A 24 12.38 -0.69 -1.36
CA PHE A 24 12.80 0.27 -0.33
C PHE A 24 13.32 -0.38 0.94
N GLY A 25 13.07 -1.67 1.16
CA GLY A 25 13.40 -2.37 2.39
C GLY A 25 12.21 -2.51 3.35
N GLU A 26 12.47 -3.14 4.49
CA GLU A 26 11.46 -3.38 5.53
C GLU A 26 10.95 -2.06 6.14
N ALA A 27 9.64 -1.96 6.30
CA ALA A 27 8.99 -0.83 6.96
C ALA A 27 8.57 -1.19 8.38
N ARG A 28 8.45 -0.15 9.23
CA ARG A 28 7.88 -0.31 10.56
C ARG A 28 6.37 -0.38 10.48
N ALA A 29 5.79 -1.44 11.02
CA ALA A 29 4.34 -1.55 11.19
C ALA A 29 3.85 -0.73 12.38
N VAL A 30 2.73 -0.03 12.19
CA VAL A 30 2.00 0.71 13.22
C VAL A 30 0.52 0.37 13.06
N VAL A 31 -0.12 -0.10 14.13
CA VAL A 31 -1.56 -0.41 14.15
C VAL A 31 -2.25 0.64 15.00
N ASP A 32 -3.29 1.25 14.45
CA ASP A 32 -4.19 2.19 15.12
C ASP A 32 -5.63 1.66 14.95
N LEU A 33 -6.56 2.09 15.82
CA LEU A 33 -7.86 1.43 16.03
C LEU A 33 -8.58 1.01 14.74
N ASP A 34 -8.67 1.92 13.77
CA ASP A 34 -9.44 1.69 12.54
C ASP A 34 -8.57 1.38 11.30
N TYR A 35 -7.24 1.45 11.42
CA TYR A 35 -6.34 1.26 10.27
C TYR A 35 -4.91 0.87 10.69
N ALA A 36 -4.24 0.13 9.82
CA ALA A 36 -2.83 -0.18 9.96
C ALA A 36 -1.99 0.68 9.00
N SER A 37 -0.72 0.89 9.33
CA SER A 37 0.22 1.56 8.44
C SER A 37 1.60 0.90 8.44
N LEU A 38 2.24 0.90 7.27
CA LEU A 38 3.66 0.60 7.10
C LEU A 38 4.40 1.91 6.81
N ARG A 39 5.39 2.23 7.65
CA ARG A 39 6.15 3.48 7.54
C ARG A 39 7.62 3.19 7.25
N HIS A 40 8.11 3.81 6.18
CA HIS A 40 9.51 3.85 5.76
C HIS A 40 9.87 5.31 5.45
N GLU A 41 11.16 5.65 5.40
CA GLU A 41 11.61 6.99 4.97
C GLU A 41 11.11 7.36 3.55
N ASN A 42 10.93 6.35 2.69
CA ASN A 42 10.57 6.50 1.28
C ASN A 42 9.10 6.22 0.98
N TYR A 43 8.34 5.66 1.93
CA TYR A 43 6.91 5.44 1.72
C TYR A 43 6.12 5.33 3.03
N THR A 44 4.84 5.67 2.98
CA THR A 44 3.84 5.36 3.99
C THR A 44 2.66 4.68 3.31
N LEU A 45 2.36 3.45 3.70
CA LEU A 45 1.18 2.70 3.24
C LEU A 45 0.19 2.59 4.40
N SER A 46 -0.90 3.34 4.37
CA SER A 46 -1.99 3.24 5.34
C SER A 46 -3.13 2.41 4.74
N TYR A 47 -3.73 1.50 5.50
CA TYR A 47 -4.74 0.60 4.97
C TYR A 47 -5.74 0.13 6.04
N ALA A 48 -6.96 -0.14 5.58
CA ALA A 48 -8.03 -0.73 6.37
C ALA A 48 -8.79 -1.77 5.54
N THR A 49 -9.28 -2.82 6.20
CA THR A 49 -10.22 -3.77 5.60
C THR A 49 -11.61 -3.15 5.54
N ASP A 50 -12.38 -3.48 4.51
CA ASP A 50 -13.80 -3.13 4.43
C ASP A 50 -14.71 -4.13 5.17
N HIS A 51 -14.15 -4.96 6.05
CA HIS A 51 -14.77 -6.12 6.70
C HIS A 51 -15.20 -7.25 5.73
N GLY A 52 -14.81 -7.15 4.45
CA GLY A 52 -14.82 -8.25 3.48
C GLY A 52 -13.40 -8.63 3.06
N ASP A 53 -13.24 -9.15 1.84
CA ASP A 53 -11.95 -9.60 1.30
C ASP A 53 -11.12 -8.49 0.64
N LYS A 54 -11.52 -7.23 0.82
CA LYS A 54 -10.88 -6.08 0.17
C LYS A 54 -10.28 -5.12 1.17
N ILE A 55 -9.26 -4.43 0.69
CA ILE A 55 -8.44 -3.50 1.46
C ILE A 55 -8.45 -2.17 0.72
N LEU A 56 -8.87 -1.13 1.44
CA LEU A 56 -8.65 0.25 1.03
C LEU A 56 -7.27 0.66 1.52
N ALA A 57 -6.38 1.00 0.59
CA ALA A 57 -5.03 1.42 0.91
C ALA A 57 -4.71 2.79 0.30
N LEU A 58 -4.03 3.63 1.08
CA LEU A 58 -3.48 4.90 0.68
C LEU A 58 -1.96 4.82 0.79
N LEU A 59 -1.28 4.90 -0.36
CA LEU A 59 0.16 4.92 -0.48
C LEU A 59 0.64 6.35 -0.70
N ASP A 60 1.50 6.84 0.18
CA ASP A 60 2.32 8.03 -0.05
C ASP A 60 3.77 7.56 -0.30
N VAL A 61 4.32 7.80 -1.48
CA VAL A 61 5.60 7.20 -1.91
C VAL A 61 6.49 8.19 -2.65
N THR A 62 7.80 7.93 -2.64
CA THR A 62 8.73 8.69 -3.48
C THR A 62 8.37 8.57 -4.97
N PRO A 63 8.59 9.65 -5.77
CA PRO A 63 8.19 9.67 -7.18
C PRO A 63 8.89 8.64 -8.09
N SER A 64 9.93 7.96 -7.62
CA SER A 64 10.65 6.92 -8.36
C SER A 64 10.00 5.54 -8.27
N TRP A 65 8.98 5.35 -7.42
CA TRP A 65 8.24 4.09 -7.36
C TRP A 65 7.27 3.97 -8.52
N GLN A 66 7.39 2.89 -9.29
CA GLN A 66 6.45 2.54 -10.36
C GLN A 66 5.44 1.54 -9.83
N ILE A 67 4.15 1.77 -10.12
CA ILE A 67 3.10 0.84 -9.75
C ILE A 67 3.29 -0.44 -10.60
N PRO A 68 3.45 -1.62 -9.98
CA PRO A 68 3.50 -2.89 -10.72
C PRO A 68 2.28 -3.07 -11.62
N ASP A 69 2.45 -3.65 -12.81
CA ASP A 69 1.37 -3.81 -13.81
C ASP A 69 0.14 -4.51 -13.23
N GLN A 70 0.35 -5.52 -12.39
CA GLN A 70 -0.70 -6.28 -11.70
C GLN A 70 -1.57 -5.41 -10.78
N LEU A 71 -1.06 -4.27 -10.32
CA LEU A 71 -1.73 -3.36 -9.38
C LEU A 71 -2.37 -2.15 -10.07
N GLN A 72 -2.07 -1.91 -11.35
CA GLN A 72 -2.60 -0.77 -12.11
C GLN A 72 -4.13 -0.79 -12.16
N ALA A 73 -4.74 -1.97 -12.32
CA ALA A 73 -6.19 -2.14 -12.39
C ALA A 73 -6.91 -1.78 -11.07
N TYR A 74 -6.20 -1.78 -9.94
CA TYR A 74 -6.77 -1.49 -8.62
C TYR A 74 -6.53 -0.06 -8.15
N ARG A 75 -5.76 0.72 -8.93
CA ARG A 75 -5.55 2.15 -8.66
C ARG A 75 -6.87 2.90 -8.84
N ARG A 76 -7.18 3.79 -7.90
CA ARG A 76 -8.29 4.74 -8.02
C ARG A 76 -7.77 6.12 -8.44
N ALA A 77 -8.60 6.83 -9.20
CA ALA A 77 -8.37 8.21 -9.61
C ALA A 77 -8.53 9.17 -8.43
#